data_AF-A0A4Y2AWV3-F1
#
_entry.id   AF-A0A4Y2AWV3-F1
#
_cell.length_a   1.000
_cell.length_b   1.000
_cell.length_c   1.000
_cell.angle_alpha   90.00
_cell.angle_beta   90.00
_cell.angle_gamma   90.00
#
_symmetry.space_group_name_H-M   'P 1'
#
loop_
_entity.id
_entity.type
_entity.pdbx_description
1 polymer ?
#
loop_
_entity_poly.entity_id
_entity_poly.type
_entity_poly.pdbx_seq_one_letter_code
_entity_poly.pdbx_strand_id
1 'polypeptide(L)'
;MPKRIRGITGDAASRREAIRKRERRVVETEEERSRRLSTMAQRGQDRRAEETEEQRNSRLSDMAQRGQERRAEETEEQRNSRLSGMAQRGQERRAEEINEQRNSRLSAMLQYARKRRLKDKITIRYKLFMQLELFFTLLLKNTIVEKWAISV
;
A
#
# COMPACT_ATOMS: atom_id res chain seq x y z
N MET A 1 -14.90 1.17 37.32
CA MET A 1 -14.92 2.55 36.79
C MET A 1 -16.07 2.69 35.80
N PRO A 2 -17.06 3.58 36.00
CA PRO A 2 -18.20 3.70 35.08
C PRO A 2 -17.81 4.47 33.81
N LYS A 3 -18.17 3.90 32.65
CA LYS A 3 -17.92 4.46 31.32
C LYS A 3 -18.75 5.74 31.14
N ARG A 4 -18.11 6.87 30.88
CA ARG A 4 -18.80 8.14 30.55
C ARG A 4 -19.57 7.96 29.23
N ILE A 5 -20.89 7.97 29.31
CA ILE A 5 -21.78 8.03 28.14
C ILE A 5 -21.52 9.36 27.44
N ARG A 6 -20.89 9.34 26.26
CA ARG A 6 -20.65 10.52 25.43
C ARG A 6 -22.03 11.04 25.00
N GLY A 7 -22.44 12.16 25.57
CA GLY A 7 -23.77 12.74 25.36
C GLY A 7 -24.13 12.91 23.88
N ILE A 8 -25.32 12.44 23.54
CA ILE A 8 -25.98 12.53 22.23
C ILE A 8 -26.44 13.96 21.91
N THR A 9 -26.27 14.89 22.85
CA THR A 9 -26.44 16.33 22.69
C THR A 9 -25.23 16.94 21.98
N GLY A 10 -25.05 16.59 20.70
CA GLY A 10 -24.25 17.41 19.79
C GLY A 10 -24.89 18.79 19.71
N ASP A 11 -24.12 19.82 20.05
CA ASP A 11 -24.54 21.23 20.12
C ASP A 11 -25.54 21.60 19.01
N ALA A 12 -26.73 22.03 19.42
CA ALA A 12 -27.80 22.41 18.50
C ALA A 12 -27.37 23.55 17.56
N ALA A 13 -26.45 24.42 18.00
CA ALA A 13 -25.90 25.48 17.17
C ALA A 13 -24.98 24.92 16.06
N SER A 14 -24.08 24.00 16.40
CA SER A 14 -23.25 23.28 15.41
C SER A 14 -24.07 22.56 14.35
N ARG A 15 -25.17 21.87 14.75
CA ARG A 15 -26.09 21.22 13.80
C ARG A 15 -26.76 22.24 12.87
N ARG A 16 -27.27 23.35 13.41
CA ARG A 16 -27.88 24.45 12.61
C ARG A 16 -26.87 25.08 11.65
N GLU A 17 -25.61 25.20 12.04
CA GLU A 17 -24.55 25.73 11.17
C GLU A 17 -24.18 24.77 10.04
N ALA A 18 -24.12 23.46 10.31
CA ALA A 18 -23.89 22.44 9.30
C ALA A 18 -25.00 22.43 8.23
N ILE A 19 -26.26 22.59 8.65
CA ILE A 19 -27.42 22.71 7.75
C ILE A 19 -27.29 23.95 6.87
N ARG A 20 -27.06 25.14 7.46
CA ARG A 20 -26.84 26.39 6.69
C ARG A 20 -25.66 26.30 5.72
N LYS A 21 -24.58 25.61 6.09
CA LYS A 21 -23.44 25.37 5.17
C LYS A 21 -23.84 24.45 4.01
N ARG A 22 -24.68 23.43 4.25
CA ARG A 22 -25.18 22.54 3.20
C ARG A 22 -26.14 23.26 2.27
N GLU A 23 -27.09 24.02 2.79
CA GLU A 23 -28.05 24.80 2.01
C GLU A 23 -27.35 25.78 1.07
N ARG A 24 -26.35 26.52 1.58
CA ARG A 24 -25.51 27.39 0.72
C ARG A 24 -24.89 26.61 -0.44
N ARG A 25 -24.32 25.43 -0.18
CA ARG A 25 -23.72 24.58 -1.24
C ARG A 25 -24.71 24.01 -2.25
N VAL A 26 -25.98 23.89 -1.89
CA VAL A 26 -27.03 23.38 -2.80
C VAL A 26 -27.50 24.45 -3.76
N VAL A 27 -27.50 25.71 -3.33
CA VAL A 27 -27.97 26.85 -4.12
C VAL A 27 -26.83 27.55 -4.90
N GLU A 28 -25.57 27.22 -4.58
CA GLU A 28 -24.38 27.71 -5.30
C GLU A 28 -24.49 27.47 -6.82
N THR A 29 -24.15 28.50 -7.60
CA THR A 29 -23.96 28.36 -9.06
C THR A 29 -22.69 27.56 -9.36
N GLU A 30 -22.56 27.00 -10.57
CA GLU A 30 -21.36 26.22 -10.93
C GLU A 30 -20.07 27.07 -10.89
N GLU A 31 -20.17 28.36 -11.21
CA GLU A 31 -19.02 29.27 -11.09
C GLU A 31 -18.62 29.52 -9.64
N GLU A 32 -19.57 29.75 -8.75
CA GLU A 32 -19.30 29.91 -7.31
C GLU A 32 -18.73 28.64 -6.70
N ARG A 33 -19.28 27.49 -7.08
CA ARG A 33 -18.78 26.17 -6.71
C ARG A 33 -17.35 25.97 -7.20
N SER A 34 -17.07 26.31 -8.47
CA SER A 34 -15.74 26.21 -9.07
C SER A 34 -14.72 27.12 -8.39
N ARG A 35 -15.08 28.39 -8.13
CA ARG A 35 -14.23 29.33 -7.38
C ARG A 35 -13.93 28.80 -5.98
N ARG A 36 -14.94 28.34 -5.24
CA ARG A 36 -14.78 27.76 -3.90
C ARG A 36 -13.87 26.54 -3.90
N LEU A 37 -14.07 25.61 -4.83
CA LEU A 37 -13.23 24.41 -4.95
C LEU A 37 -11.79 24.76 -5.34
N SER A 38 -11.60 25.75 -6.23
CA SER A 38 -10.28 26.26 -6.61
C SER A 38 -9.53 26.83 -5.41
N THR A 39 -10.16 27.73 -4.63
CA THR A 39 -9.54 28.28 -3.41
C THR A 39 -9.20 27.19 -2.39
N MET A 40 -10.06 26.17 -2.23
CA MET A 40 -9.78 25.04 -1.34
C MET A 40 -8.61 24.17 -1.85
N ALA A 41 -8.51 23.98 -3.17
CA ALA A 41 -7.43 23.23 -3.80
C ALA A 41 -6.10 23.97 -3.62
N GLN A 42 -6.07 25.29 -3.85
CA GLN A 42 -4.88 26.13 -3.67
C GLN A 42 -4.39 26.06 -2.23
N ARG A 43 -5.26 26.33 -1.25
CA ARG A 43 -4.90 26.20 0.18
C ARG A 43 -4.44 24.78 0.56
N GLY A 44 -4.93 23.77 -0.15
CA GLY A 44 -4.48 22.39 0.01
C GLY A 44 -3.08 22.15 -0.57
N GLN A 45 -2.70 22.84 -1.64
CA GLN A 45 -1.35 22.80 -2.20
C GLN A 45 -0.37 23.57 -1.32
N ASP A 46 -0.74 24.78 -0.88
CA ASP A 46 0.12 25.62 -0.03
C ASP A 46 0.50 24.88 1.26
N ARG A 47 -0.49 24.28 1.94
CA ARG A 47 -0.24 23.45 3.13
C ARG A 47 0.68 22.25 2.86
N ARG A 48 0.61 21.63 1.68
CA ARG A 48 1.49 20.51 1.31
C ARG A 48 2.90 20.96 0.93
N ALA A 49 3.04 22.19 0.43
CA ALA A 49 4.34 22.77 0.13
C ALA A 49 5.10 23.14 1.42
N GLU A 50 4.37 23.48 2.47
CA GLU A 50 4.91 23.81 3.80
C GLU A 50 5.12 22.59 4.72
N GLU A 51 4.70 21.38 4.30
CA GLU A 51 4.86 20.16 5.11
C GLU A 51 6.34 19.81 5.33
N THR A 52 6.69 19.51 6.58
CA THR A 52 7.98 18.85 6.86
C THR A 52 7.97 17.42 6.33
N GLU A 53 9.15 16.83 6.12
CA GLU A 53 9.25 15.44 5.64
C GLU A 53 8.59 14.44 6.61
N GLU A 54 8.63 14.69 7.93
CA GLU A 54 7.92 13.88 8.93
C GLU A 54 6.40 13.99 8.80
N GLN A 55 5.87 15.20 8.64
CA GLN A 55 4.44 15.43 8.44
C GLN A 55 3.96 14.78 7.14
N ARG A 56 4.75 14.92 6.07
CA ARG A 56 4.48 14.30 4.77
C ARG A 56 4.45 12.78 4.87
N ASN A 57 5.45 12.18 5.52
CA ASN A 57 5.52 10.73 5.70
C ASN A 57 4.39 10.20 6.58
N SER A 58 4.04 10.90 7.66
CA SER A 58 2.87 10.58 8.48
C SER A 58 1.57 10.62 7.67
N ARG A 59 1.34 11.70 6.91
CA ARG A 59 0.17 11.83 6.03
C ARG A 59 0.12 10.73 4.96
N LEU A 60 1.24 10.40 4.33
CA LEU A 60 1.32 9.34 3.32
C LEU A 60 1.07 7.96 3.94
N SER A 61 1.57 7.72 5.16
CA SER A 61 1.30 6.50 5.93
C SER A 61 -0.19 6.35 6.23
N ASP A 62 -0.84 7.39 6.76
CA ASP A 62 -2.28 7.40 7.03
C ASP A 62 -3.11 7.15 5.76
N MET A 63 -2.72 7.76 4.63
CA MET A 63 -3.37 7.54 3.33
C MET A 63 -3.19 6.11 2.83
N ALA A 64 -2.00 5.52 3.03
CA ALA A 64 -1.72 4.14 2.66
C ALA A 64 -2.55 3.18 3.52
N GLN A 65 -2.61 3.40 4.84
CA GLN A 65 -3.41 2.60 5.77
C GLN A 65 -4.90 2.62 5.39
N ARG A 66 -5.51 3.80 5.23
CA ARG A 66 -6.91 3.92 4.78
C ARG A 66 -7.13 3.31 3.40
N GLY A 67 -6.10 3.32 2.55
CA GLY A 67 -6.12 2.64 1.26
C GLY A 67 -6.18 1.12 1.40
N GLN A 68 -5.48 0.55 2.39
CA GLN A 68 -5.55 -0.89 2.68
C GLN A 68 -6.86 -1.28 3.34
N GLU A 69 -7.34 -0.51 4.31
CA GLU A 69 -8.63 -0.74 4.98
C GLU A 69 -9.77 -0.79 3.95
N ARG A 70 -9.85 0.20 3.04
CA ARG A 70 -10.84 0.19 1.96
C ARG A 70 -10.72 -1.01 1.02
N ARG A 71 -9.50 -1.49 0.73
CA ARG A 71 -9.29 -2.68 -0.11
C ARG A 71 -9.66 -3.98 0.61
N ALA A 72 -9.51 -4.03 1.93
CA ALA A 72 -9.91 -5.18 2.72
C ALA A 72 -11.43 -5.31 2.82
N GLU A 73 -12.16 -4.20 2.74
CA GLU A 73 -13.62 -4.12 2.74
C GLU A 73 -14.26 -4.23 1.34
N GLU A 74 -13.46 -4.36 0.26
CA GLU A 74 -13.99 -4.48 -1.10
C GLU A 74 -14.77 -5.78 -1.30
N THR A 75 -15.94 -5.66 -1.92
CA THR A 75 -16.63 -6.81 -2.50
C THR A 75 -15.89 -7.32 -3.75
N GLU A 76 -16.13 -8.57 -4.14
CA GLU A 76 -15.46 -9.15 -5.31
C GLU A 76 -15.79 -8.38 -6.61
N GLU A 77 -17.01 -7.85 -6.74
CA GLU A 77 -17.41 -7.00 -7.87
C GLU A 77 -16.63 -5.68 -7.90
N GLN A 78 -16.52 -5.00 -6.75
CA GLN A 78 -15.73 -3.76 -6.63
C GLN A 78 -14.26 -4.01 -6.93
N ARG A 79 -13.71 -5.12 -6.44
CA ARG A 79 -12.33 -5.55 -6.69
C ARG A 79 -12.09 -5.79 -8.18
N ASN A 80 -12.99 -6.54 -8.83
CA ASN A 80 -12.88 -6.84 -10.26
C ASN A 80 -13.03 -5.58 -11.13
N SER A 81 -13.97 -4.70 -10.80
CA SER A 81 -14.12 -3.39 -11.47
C SER A 81 -12.85 -2.54 -11.33
N ARG A 82 -12.29 -2.46 -10.12
CA ARG A 82 -11.03 -1.74 -9.87
C ARG A 82 -9.86 -2.33 -10.66
N LEU A 83 -9.70 -3.66 -10.67
CA LEU A 83 -8.64 -4.33 -11.40
C LEU A 83 -8.78 -4.15 -12.92
N SER A 84 -10.00 -4.23 -13.44
CA SER A 84 -10.32 -3.93 -14.84
C SER A 84 -9.92 -2.51 -15.21
N GLY A 85 -10.34 -1.50 -14.43
CA GLY A 85 -9.95 -0.11 -14.67
C GLY A 85 -8.44 0.17 -14.50
N MET A 86 -7.72 -0.61 -13.68
CA MET A 86 -6.25 -0.55 -13.61
C MET A 86 -5.59 -1.16 -14.84
N ALA A 87 -6.11 -2.29 -15.34
CA ALA A 87 -5.61 -2.96 -16.53
C ALA A 87 -5.82 -2.08 -17.77
N GLN A 88 -7.00 -1.50 -17.94
CA GLN A 88 -7.33 -0.60 -19.05
C GLN A 88 -6.39 0.61 -19.08
N ARG A 89 -6.27 1.36 -17.98
CA ARG A 89 -5.33 2.50 -17.88
C ARG A 89 -3.86 2.08 -18.04
N GLY A 90 -3.54 0.81 -17.76
CA GLY A 90 -2.23 0.24 -18.03
C GLY A 90 -2.00 0.00 -19.53
N GLN A 91 -3.04 -0.39 -20.27
CA GLN A 91 -2.97 -0.52 -21.73
C GLN A 91 -2.92 0.83 -22.43
N GLU A 92 -3.76 1.77 -22.03
CA GLU A 92 -3.78 3.14 -22.58
C GLU A 92 -2.40 3.79 -22.45
N ARG A 93 -1.80 3.78 -21.26
CA ARG A 93 -0.44 4.30 -21.06
C ARG A 93 0.60 3.60 -21.93
N ARG A 94 0.48 2.30 -22.17
CA ARG A 94 1.40 1.54 -23.05
C ARG A 94 1.19 1.84 -24.53
N ALA A 95 -0.04 2.15 -24.93
CA ALA A 95 -0.35 2.57 -26.30
C ALA A 95 0.22 3.96 -26.60
N GLU A 96 0.27 4.84 -25.59
CA GLU A 96 0.83 6.19 -25.68
C GLU A 96 2.37 6.25 -25.44
N GLU A 97 3.03 5.12 -25.15
CA GLU A 97 4.48 5.08 -24.94
C GLU A 97 5.24 5.40 -26.23
N ILE A 98 6.19 6.34 -26.14
CA ILE A 98 7.20 6.52 -27.19
C ILE A 98 8.24 5.39 -27.14
N ASN A 99 8.94 5.17 -28.26
CA ASN A 99 9.93 4.08 -28.40
C ASN A 99 10.97 4.06 -27.27
N GLU A 100 11.47 5.22 -26.84
CA GLU A 100 12.46 5.30 -25.77
C GLU A 100 11.89 4.83 -24.42
N GLN A 101 10.67 5.27 -24.08
CA GLN A 101 9.98 4.84 -22.85
C GLN A 101 9.70 3.34 -22.89
N ARG A 102 9.27 2.81 -24.05
CA ARG A 102 9.04 1.38 -24.26
C ARG A 102 10.32 0.57 -24.07
N ASN A 103 11.43 1.01 -24.67
CA ASN A 103 12.73 0.34 -24.57
C ASN A 103 13.25 0.36 -23.13
N SER A 104 13.17 1.50 -22.44
CA SER A 104 13.52 1.63 -21.03
C SER A 104 12.71 0.68 -20.14
N ARG A 105 11.38 0.62 -20.33
CA ARG A 105 10.49 -0.31 -19.62
C ARG A 105 10.86 -1.77 -19.86
N LEU A 106 11.09 -2.18 -21.11
CA LEU A 106 11.45 -3.55 -21.46
C LEU A 106 12.83 -3.94 -20.89
N SER A 107 13.80 -3.03 -20.96
CA SER A 107 15.13 -3.22 -20.36
C SER A 107 15.02 -3.41 -18.84
N ALA A 108 14.27 -2.56 -18.14
CA ALA A 108 14.04 -2.69 -16.71
C ALA A 108 13.38 -4.03 -16.34
N MET A 109 12.41 -4.49 -17.15
CA MET A 109 11.74 -5.78 -16.95
C MET A 109 12.71 -6.96 -17.11
N LEU A 110 13.57 -6.93 -18.13
CA LEU A 110 14.60 -7.96 -18.35
C LEU A 110 15.60 -7.99 -17.20
N GLN A 111 16.06 -6.83 -16.73
CA GLN A 111 16.97 -6.73 -15.58
C GLN A 111 16.32 -7.26 -14.31
N TYR A 112 15.05 -6.92 -14.06
CA TYR A 112 14.28 -7.45 -12.94
C TYR A 112 14.16 -8.98 -13.00
N ALA A 113 13.83 -9.54 -14.17
CA ALA A 113 13.73 -10.98 -14.37
C ALA A 113 15.08 -11.69 -14.14
N ARG A 114 16.19 -11.11 -14.61
CA ARG A 114 17.55 -11.63 -14.35
C ARG A 114 17.87 -11.63 -12.85
N LYS A 115 17.63 -10.51 -12.16
CA LYS A 115 17.85 -10.40 -10.70
C LYS A 115 17.00 -11.40 -9.93
N ARG A 116 15.73 -11.60 -10.31
CA ARG A 116 14.85 -12.60 -9.69
C ARG A 116 15.39 -14.02 -9.86
N ARG A 117 15.78 -14.42 -11.08
CA ARG A 117 16.38 -15.75 -11.34
C ARG A 117 17.65 -15.98 -10.52
N LEU A 118 18.51 -14.96 -10.40
CA LEU A 118 19.71 -15.06 -9.56
C LEU A 118 19.36 -15.21 -8.08
N LYS A 119 18.42 -14.42 -7.58
CA LYS A 119 17.93 -14.51 -6.20
C LYS A 119 17.37 -15.90 -5.89
N ASP A 120 16.59 -16.47 -6.80
CA ASP A 120 16.03 -17.81 -6.64
C ASP A 120 17.14 -18.87 -6.61
N LYS A 121 18.12 -18.80 -7.53
CA LYS A 121 19.29 -19.70 -7.52
C LYS A 121 20.08 -19.63 -6.21
N ILE A 122 20.34 -18.43 -5.71
CA ILE A 122 21.04 -18.21 -4.43
C ILE A 122 20.23 -18.79 -3.27
N THR A 123 18.93 -18.53 -3.24
CA THR A 123 18.02 -19.03 -2.20
C THR A 123 17.99 -20.56 -2.18
N ILE A 124 17.94 -21.20 -3.35
CA ILE A 124 17.97 -22.67 -3.47
C ILE A 124 19.32 -23.22 -3.00
N ARG A 125 20.44 -22.64 -3.43
CA ARG A 125 21.78 -23.07 -3.00
C ARG A 125 21.95 -22.97 -1.48
N TYR A 126 21.52 -21.87 -0.89
CA TYR A 126 21.58 -21.67 0.56
C TYR A 126 20.73 -22.70 1.32
N LYS A 127 19.50 -22.97 0.84
CA LYS A 127 18.64 -24.01 1.43
C LYS A 127 19.29 -25.40 1.38
N LEU A 128 19.89 -25.76 0.23
CA LEU A 128 20.59 -27.05 0.08
C LEU A 128 21.80 -27.14 1.00
N PHE A 129 22.59 -26.07 1.11
CA PHE A 129 23.73 -26.01 2.01
C PHE A 129 23.33 -26.24 3.47
N MET A 130 22.32 -25.50 3.97
CA MET A 130 21.80 -25.66 5.33
C MET A 130 21.24 -27.07 5.59
N GLN A 131 20.59 -27.69 4.60
CA GLN A 131 20.09 -29.07 4.70
C GLN A 131 21.22 -30.09 4.79
N LEU A 132 22.28 -29.91 3.99
CA LEU A 132 23.46 -30.78 4.03
C LEU A 132 24.17 -30.65 5.38
N GLU A 133 24.40 -29.44 5.88
CA GLU A 133 24.97 -29.23 7.21
C GLU A 133 24.14 -29.91 8.30
N LEU A 134 22.82 -29.76 8.27
CA LEU A 134 21.93 -30.43 9.21
C LEU A 134 22.04 -31.96 9.11
N PHE A 135 22.04 -32.52 7.90
CA PHE A 135 22.20 -33.96 7.69
C PHE A 135 23.54 -34.48 8.23
N PHE A 136 24.65 -33.80 7.96
CA PHE A 136 25.96 -34.18 8.48
C PHE A 136 26.04 -34.09 10.00
N THR A 137 25.48 -33.03 10.62
CA THR A 137 25.46 -32.91 12.08
C THR A 137 24.66 -34.04 12.74
N LEU A 138 23.54 -34.47 12.14
CA LEU A 138 22.76 -35.61 12.61
C LEU A 138 23.51 -36.94 12.42
N LEU A 139 24.14 -37.15 11.27
CA LEU A 139 24.95 -38.35 10.99
C LEU A 139 26.12 -38.50 11.98
N LEU A 140 26.84 -37.42 12.25
CA LEU A 140 27.92 -37.38 13.23
C LEU A 140 27.42 -37.70 14.64
N LYS A 141 26.27 -37.16 15.06
CA LYS A 141 25.67 -37.49 16.37
C LYS A 141 25.30 -38.96 16.47
N ASN A 142 24.66 -39.54 15.45
CA ASN A 142 24.24 -40.95 15.48
C ASN A 142 25.44 -41.91 15.50
N THR A 143 26.49 -41.64 14.71
CA THR A 143 27.69 -42.48 14.70
C THR A 143 28.48 -42.41 16.01
N ILE A 144 28.49 -41.27 16.70
CA ILE A 144 29.09 -41.14 18.04
C ILE A 144 28.27 -41.93 19.08
N VAL A 145 26.95 -41.87 19.02
CA VAL A 145 26.06 -42.64 19.91
C VAL A 145 26.19 -44.14 19.69
N GLU A 146 26.22 -44.61 18.44
CA GLU A 146 26.42 -46.04 18.13
C GLU A 146 27.79 -46.56 18.60
N LYS A 147 28.85 -45.76 18.46
CA LYS A 147 30.18 -46.11 19.00
C LYS A 147 30.21 -46.23 20.52
N TRP A 148 29.41 -45.42 21.22
CA TRP A 148 29.26 -45.54 22.68
C TRP A 148 28.37 -46.71 23.11
N ALA A 149 27.33 -47.05 22.33
CA ALA A 149 26.43 -48.16 22.61
C ALA A 149 27.07 -49.55 22.41
N ILE A 150 28.07 -49.67 21.52
CA ILE A 150 28.80 -50.94 21.27
C ILE A 150 29.92 -51.18 22.30
N SER A 151 30.29 -50.15 23.08
CA SER A 151 31.42 -50.21 24.03
C SER A 151 31.00 -50.43 25.49
N VAL A 152 29.74 -50.82 25.75
CA VAL A 152 29.19 -51.25 27.05
C VAL A 152 28.73 -52.71 26.93
#